data_AF-A0A1E3WIJ7-F1
#
_entry.id   AF-A0A1E3WIJ7-F1
#
_cell.length_a   1.000
_cell.length_b   1.000
_cell.length_c   1.000
_cell.angle_alpha   90.00
_cell.angle_beta   90.00
_cell.angle_gamma   90.00
#
_symmetry.space_group_name_H-M   'P 1'
#
loop_
_entity.id
_entity.type
_entity.pdbx_description
1 polymer ?
#
loop_
_entity_poly.entity_id
_entity_poly.type
_entity_poly.pdbx_seq_one_letter_code
_entity_poly.pdbx_strand_id
1 'polypeptide(L)'
;MFPQSTVLDPLFWMAFGALQVLVFAGANQWAKQFKLGMNWWKWALVGGWWASIVLTVAGAFTLLGENEGFAGWYFLGFAGTGLIIGGAILLRVLIALKPKTTH
;
A
#
# COMPACT_ATOMS: atom_id res chain seq x y z
N MET A 1 -17.89 -23.19 16.38
CA MET A 1 -17.15 -22.56 15.27
C MET A 1 -16.53 -21.28 15.79
N PHE A 2 -15.23 -21.06 15.59
CA PHE A 2 -14.55 -19.85 16.06
C PHE A 2 -14.70 -18.75 15.00
N PRO A 3 -15.44 -17.65 15.25
CA PRO A 3 -15.76 -16.64 14.25
C PRO A 3 -14.53 -16.05 13.53
N GLN A 4 -13.39 -15.98 14.25
CA GLN A 4 -12.11 -15.55 13.71
C GLN A 4 -11.69 -16.39 12.49
N SER A 5 -11.49 -17.69 12.71
CA SER A 5 -11.01 -18.63 11.69
C SER A 5 -12.00 -18.89 10.54
N THR A 6 -13.30 -18.78 10.81
CA THR A 6 -14.34 -19.23 9.87
C THR A 6 -14.93 -18.09 9.04
N VAL A 7 -14.87 -16.85 9.53
CA VAL A 7 -15.55 -15.71 8.90
C VAL A 7 -14.60 -14.53 8.77
N LEU A 8 -13.92 -14.11 9.84
CA LEU A 8 -13.14 -12.87 9.82
C LEU A 8 -11.85 -13.01 8.99
N ASP A 9 -11.10 -14.09 9.13
CA ASP A 9 -9.86 -14.27 8.37
C ASP A 9 -10.13 -14.39 6.85
N PRO A 10 -11.09 -15.21 6.37
CA PRO A 10 -11.42 -15.24 4.95
C PRO A 10 -11.94 -13.90 4.41
N LEU A 11 -12.82 -13.21 5.16
CA LEU A 11 -13.33 -11.89 4.77
C LEU A 11 -12.21 -10.85 4.67
N PHE A 12 -11.26 -10.87 5.60
CA PHE A 12 -10.09 -10.00 5.56
C PHE A 12 -9.31 -10.20 4.26
N TRP A 13 -8.94 -11.44 3.92
CA TRP A 13 -8.16 -11.72 2.71
C TRP A 13 -8.92 -11.39 1.43
N MET A 14 -10.23 -11.65 1.37
CA MET A 14 -11.06 -11.26 0.23
C MET A 14 -11.12 -9.74 0.07
N ALA A 15 -11.39 -9.00 1.15
CA ALA A 15 -11.43 -7.54 1.13
C ALA A 15 -10.06 -6.95 0.78
N PHE A 16 -8.99 -7.51 1.34
CA PHE A 16 -7.62 -7.08 1.09
C PHE A 16 -7.22 -7.28 -0.37
N GLY A 17 -7.57 -8.44 -0.96
CA GLY A 17 -7.38 -8.71 -2.39
C GLY A 17 -8.19 -7.78 -3.29
N ALA A 18 -9.48 -7.57 -2.99
CA ALA A 18 -10.34 -6.66 -3.73
C ALA A 18 -9.80 -5.22 -3.73
N LEU A 19 -9.27 -4.77 -2.58
CA LEU A 19 -8.63 -3.45 -2.46
C LEU A 19 -7.43 -3.31 -3.42
N GLN A 20 -6.64 -4.36 -3.62
CA GLN A 20 -5.52 -4.32 -4.57
C GLN A 20 -6.03 -4.06 -5.99
N VAL A 21 -7.07 -4.78 -6.42
CA VAL A 21 -7.67 -4.60 -7.75
C VAL A 21 -8.11 -3.16 -7.95
N LEU A 22 -8.78 -2.56 -6.96
CA LEU A 22 -9.24 -1.16 -7.02
C LEU A 22 -8.06 -0.18 -7.13
N VAL A 23 -6.99 -0.40 -6.37
CA VAL A 23 -5.79 0.44 -6.41
C VAL A 23 -5.14 0.37 -7.78
N PHE A 24 -4.92 -0.82 -8.35
CA PHE A 24 -4.32 -0.96 -9.67
C PHE A 24 -5.21 -0.40 -10.79
N ALA A 25 -6.53 -0.61 -10.72
CA ALA A 25 -7.48 -0.04 -11.67
C ALA A 25 -7.51 1.50 -11.62
N GLY A 26 -7.42 2.08 -10.42
CA GLY A 26 -7.45 3.53 -10.20
C GLY A 26 -6.11 4.25 -10.39
N ALA A 27 -4.98 3.54 -10.27
CA ALA A 27 -3.66 4.17 -10.22
C ALA A 27 -3.35 5.04 -11.44
N ASN A 28 -3.63 4.56 -12.65
CA ASN A 28 -3.38 5.30 -13.88
C ASN A 28 -4.30 6.54 -14.00
N GLN A 29 -5.56 6.41 -13.56
CA GLN A 29 -6.50 7.54 -13.55
C GLN A 29 -6.01 8.64 -12.62
N TRP A 30 -5.56 8.28 -11.41
CA TRP A 30 -5.00 9.21 -10.44
C TRP A 30 -3.76 9.92 -11.00
N ALA A 31 -2.82 9.16 -11.57
CA ALA A 31 -1.61 9.73 -12.18
C ALA A 31 -1.90 10.76 -13.28
N LYS A 32 -2.92 10.49 -14.11
CA LYS A 32 -3.38 11.41 -15.17
C LYS A 32 -4.05 12.65 -14.59
N GLN A 33 -4.94 12.49 -13.60
CA GLN A 33 -5.63 13.60 -12.94
C GLN A 33 -4.65 14.60 -12.33
N PHE A 34 -3.58 14.11 -11.71
CA PHE A 34 -2.54 14.97 -11.11
C PHE A 34 -1.43 15.39 -12.09
N LYS A 35 -1.49 14.94 -13.35
CA LYS A 35 -0.48 15.21 -14.39
C LYS A 35 0.95 14.89 -13.94
N LEU A 36 1.14 13.76 -13.25
CA LEU A 36 2.44 13.40 -12.63
C LEU A 36 3.56 13.06 -13.63
N GLY A 37 3.23 12.90 -14.92
CA GLY A 37 4.19 12.52 -15.95
C GLY A 37 4.90 11.21 -15.58
N MET A 38 4.11 10.18 -15.30
CA MET A 38 4.63 8.88 -14.86
C MET A 38 5.36 8.19 -16.01
N ASN A 39 6.61 7.81 -15.77
CA ASN A 39 7.40 6.92 -16.62
C ASN A 39 7.59 5.58 -15.91
N TRP A 40 8.24 4.62 -16.58
CA TRP A 40 8.45 3.28 -16.04
C TRP A 40 9.13 3.28 -14.66
N TRP A 41 10.17 4.10 -14.45
CA TRP A 41 10.89 4.16 -13.17
C TRP A 41 10.04 4.74 -12.03
N LYS A 42 9.25 5.79 -12.31
CA LYS A 42 8.29 6.34 -11.34
C LYS A 42 7.22 5.31 -10.98
N TRP A 43 6.74 4.53 -11.95
CA TRP A 43 5.82 3.42 -11.71
C TRP A 43 6.45 2.32 -10.88
N ALA A 44 7.70 1.94 -11.16
CA ALA A 44 8.42 0.95 -10.36
C ALA A 44 8.59 1.41 -8.91
N LEU A 45 8.90 2.69 -8.67
CA LEU A 45 9.00 3.25 -7.31
C LEU A 45 7.66 3.23 -6.57
N VAL A 46 6.58 3.69 -7.20
CA VAL A 46 5.24 3.68 -6.58
C VAL A 46 4.76 2.25 -6.35
N GLY A 47 4.96 1.36 -7.32
CA GLY A 47 4.62 -0.05 -7.21
C GLY A 47 5.40 -0.77 -6.12
N GLY A 48 6.71 -0.51 -6.01
CA GLY A 48 7.55 -1.07 -4.95
C GLY A 48 7.18 -0.56 -3.56
N TRP A 49 6.85 0.73 -3.44
CA TRP A 49 6.31 1.30 -2.20
C TRP A 49 4.97 0.65 -1.83
N TRP A 50 4.05 0.52 -2.78
CA TRP A 50 2.75 -0.10 -2.55
C TRP A 50 2.87 -1.58 -2.16
N ALA A 51 3.71 -2.34 -2.87
CA ALA A 51 3.99 -3.74 -2.56
C ALA A 51 4.55 -3.90 -1.14
N SER A 52 5.43 -2.98 -0.72
CA SER A 52 5.94 -2.96 0.66
C SER A 52 4.82 -2.76 1.68
N ILE A 53 3.87 -1.84 1.44
CA ILE A 53 2.68 -1.67 2.31
C ILE A 53 1.86 -2.95 2.37
N VAL A 54 1.60 -3.57 1.23
CA VAL A 54 0.83 -4.81 1.15
C VAL A 54 1.50 -5.92 1.97
N LEU A 55 2.82 -6.08 1.84
CA LEU A 55 3.58 -7.06 2.62
C LEU A 55 3.59 -6.74 4.11
N THR A 56 3.71 -5.47 4.50
CA THR A 56 3.65 -5.07 5.91
C THR A 56 2.30 -5.40 6.53
N VAL A 57 1.20 -5.07 5.84
CA VAL A 57 -0.15 -5.39 6.32
C VAL A 57 -0.36 -6.90 6.38
N ALA A 58 -0.05 -7.64 5.31
CA ALA A 58 -0.19 -9.08 5.28
C ALA A 58 0.65 -9.77 6.38
N GLY A 59 1.92 -9.37 6.55
CA GLY A 59 2.81 -9.91 7.56
C GLY A 59 2.34 -9.61 8.98
N ALA A 60 1.89 -8.38 9.26
CA ALA A 60 1.36 -8.03 10.58
C ALA A 60 0.11 -8.85 10.94
N PHE A 61 -0.82 -9.03 10.00
CA PHE A 61 -2.03 -9.82 10.23
C PHE A 61 -1.75 -11.32 10.31
N THR A 62 -0.70 -11.80 9.65
CA THR A 62 -0.20 -13.18 9.84
C THR A 62 0.30 -13.38 11.27
N LEU A 63 1.17 -12.49 11.78
CA LEU A 63 1.67 -12.56 13.16
C LEU A 63 0.54 -12.43 14.21
N LEU A 64 -0.46 -11.59 13.94
CA LEU A 64 -1.66 -11.48 14.78
C LEU A 64 -2.45 -12.79 14.81
N GLY A 65 -2.51 -13.53 13.70
CA GLY A 65 -3.15 -14.85 13.61
C GLY A 65 -2.34 -15.97 14.28
N GLU A 66 -1.01 -15.87 14.30
CA GLU A 66 -0.09 -16.85 14.91
C GLU A 66 0.09 -16.66 16.42
N ASN A 67 -0.79 -15.88 17.07
CA ASN A 67 -0.77 -15.59 18.50
C ASN A 67 0.44 -14.75 18.96
N GLU A 68 1.15 -14.11 18.02
CA GLU A 68 2.24 -13.16 18.26
C GLU A 68 1.75 -11.70 18.12
N GLY A 69 0.60 -11.39 18.72
CA GLY A 69 -0.11 -10.14 18.43
C GLY A 69 0.69 -8.87 18.71
N PHE A 70 1.53 -8.86 19.75
CA PHE A 70 2.42 -7.74 20.01
C PHE A 70 3.41 -7.51 18.87
N ALA A 71 4.03 -8.58 18.34
CA ALA A 71 4.95 -8.47 17.21
C ALA A 71 4.23 -7.94 15.96
N GLY A 72 3.02 -8.42 15.68
CA GLY A 72 2.18 -7.90 14.60
C GLY A 72 1.89 -6.41 14.73
N TRP A 73 1.50 -5.94 15.92
CA TRP A 73 1.25 -4.52 16.18
C TRP A 73 2.52 -3.67 16.09
N TYR A 74 3.65 -4.14 16.62
CA TYR A 74 4.92 -3.41 16.51
C TYR A 74 5.41 -3.34 15.06
N PHE A 75 5.27 -4.42 14.30
CA PHE A 75 5.64 -4.45 12.89
C PHE A 75 4.77 -3.49 12.08
N LEU A 76 3.45 -3.53 12.26
CA LEU A 76 2.52 -2.62 11.60
C LEU A 76 2.77 -1.17 12.02
N GLY A 77 2.97 -0.91 13.30
CA GLY A 77 3.24 0.43 13.83
C GLY A 77 4.55 1.00 13.29
N PHE A 78 5.65 0.27 13.40
CA PHE A 78 6.97 0.76 12.99
C PHE A 78 7.14 0.79 11.48
N ALA A 79 7.01 -0.36 10.81
CA ALA A 79 7.20 -0.46 9.36
C ALA A 79 6.08 0.27 8.61
N GLY A 80 4.83 0.15 9.06
CA GLY A 80 3.70 0.84 8.45
C GLY A 80 3.84 2.35 8.56
N THR A 81 4.19 2.91 9.72
CA THR A 81 4.42 4.36 9.85
C THR A 81 5.55 4.83 8.93
N GLY A 82 6.66 4.09 8.89
CA GLY A 82 7.77 4.39 7.98
C GLY A 82 7.34 4.42 6.51
N LEU A 83 6.51 3.46 6.09
CA LEU A 83 5.97 3.40 4.74
C LEU A 83 4.97 4.52 4.45
N ILE A 84 4.13 4.92 5.40
CA ILE A 84 3.21 6.07 5.22
C ILE A 84 4.01 7.36 5.03
N ILE A 85 5.03 7.60 5.86
CA ILE A 85 5.93 8.75 5.73
C ILE A 85 6.66 8.68 4.37
N GLY A 86 7.20 7.51 4.01
CA GLY A 86 7.85 7.29 2.72
C GLY A 86 6.93 7.56 1.53
N GLY A 87 5.65 7.21 1.63
CA GLY A 87 4.63 7.48 0.61
C GLY A 87 4.34 8.96 0.46
N ALA A 88 4.24 9.69 1.59
CA ALA A 88 4.07 11.14 1.57
C ALA A 88 5.27 11.84 0.91
N ILE A 89 6.50 11.41 1.22
CA ILE A 89 7.73 11.91 0.59
C ILE A 89 7.74 11.58 -0.90
N LEU A 90 7.42 10.34 -1.28
CA LEU A 90 7.37 9.90 -2.67
C LEU A 90 6.37 10.75 -3.47
N LEU A 91 5.18 11.00 -2.94
CA LEU A 91 4.20 11.88 -3.56
C LEU A 91 4.76 13.30 -3.75
N ARG A 92 5.39 13.87 -2.73
CA ARG A 92 6.03 15.20 -2.84
C ARG A 92 7.08 15.22 -3.95
N VAL A 93 7.91 14.19 -4.05
CA VAL A 93 8.92 14.03 -5.10
C VAL A 93 8.26 13.94 -6.49
N LEU A 94 7.22 13.11 -6.65
CA LEU A 94 6.50 12.99 -7.92
C LEU A 94 5.87 14.31 -8.37
N ILE A 95 5.35 15.10 -7.41
CA ILE A 95 4.80 16.43 -7.68
C ILE A 95 5.91 17.42 -8.09
N ALA A 96 7.06 17.40 -7.42
CA ALA A 96 8.20 18.25 -7.75
C ALA A 96 8.80 17.93 -9.13
N LEU A 97 8.74 16.65 -9.53
CA LEU A 97 9.19 16.14 -10.83
C LEU A 97 8.10 16.15 -11.90
N LYS A 98 7.02 16.92 -11.70
CA LYS A 98 6.02 17.13 -12.75
C LYS A 98 6.67 17.78 -13.97
N PRO A 99 6.36 17.31 -15.19
CA PRO A 99 6.83 17.98 -16.39
C PRO A 99 6.29 19.41 -16.42
N LYS A 100 7.18 20.40 -16.58
CA LYS A 100 6.78 21.79 -16.80
C LYS A 100 6.18 21.89 -18.19
N THR A 101 4.92 22.30 -18.28
CA THR A 101 4.31 22.62 -19.58
C THR A 101 5.06 23.84 -20.14
N THR A 102 5.96 23.62 -21.09
CA THR A 102 6.48 24.70 -21.95
C THR A 102 5.33 25.13 -22.84
N HIS A 103 4.77 26.31 -22.55
CA HIS A 103 3.94 27.05 -23.51
C HIS A 103 4.83 27.62 -24.62
#